data_AF-A0AAJ7VEV6-F1
#
_entry.id   AF-A0AAJ7VEV6-F1
#
_cell.length_a   1.000
_cell.length_b   1.000
_cell.length_c   1.000
_cell.angle_alpha   90.00
_cell.angle_beta   90.00
_cell.angle_gamma   90.00
#
_symmetry.space_group_name_H-M   'P 1'
#
loop_
_entity.id
_entity.type
_entity.pdbx_description
1 polymer ?
#
loop_
_entity_poly.entity_id
_entity_poly.type
_entity_poly.pdbx_seq_one_letter_code
_entity_poly.pdbx_strand_id
1 'polypeptide(L)'
;VKDIQSVYLDSTFYDPRFYQIPTREVCLNGISVLIGNWISQSPYHVVWLNCKAAYGYEYLFTNLGEEFNTRIHVNHLAMFKKMPEILSYVTTDRRMQIHACRHPKDEEFFQGNRLPCGCTAPDGTPLRIISIKPSTMWFGERTKKTNVIIKTGASSFRACFSFHSSYSELKDFLSYLRPVNIYPSVIPLGRTLTEVTQMLKLMCRNQSDQAAFIYKPLGVLKRNRVQRPTQDSGSDDELFDGLDVAPVRKKMGLNHEVKKEKSPERTAPP
;
A
#
# COMPACT_ATOMS: atom_id res chain seq x y z
N VAL A 1 -5.97 -8.86 23.94
CA VAL A 1 -5.41 -7.77 23.10
C VAL A 1 -4.39 -6.99 23.95
N LYS A 2 -3.34 -6.41 23.35
CA LYS A 2 -2.41 -5.52 24.10
C LYS A 2 -3.12 -4.19 24.42
N ASP A 3 -2.70 -3.49 25.47
CA ASP A 3 -3.13 -2.10 25.67
C ASP A 3 -2.45 -1.20 24.62
N ILE A 4 -3.22 -0.37 23.91
CA ILE A 4 -2.75 0.43 22.77
C ILE A 4 -3.12 1.89 23.00
N GLN A 5 -2.11 2.72 23.25
CA GLN A 5 -2.30 4.14 23.48
C GLN A 5 -2.73 4.89 22.20
N SER A 6 -2.13 4.57 21.05
CA SER A 6 -2.34 5.29 19.80
C SER A 6 -2.29 4.35 18.60
N VAL A 7 -3.25 4.48 17.69
CA VAL A 7 -3.23 3.83 16.36
C VAL A 7 -3.09 4.92 15.29
N TYR A 8 -2.10 4.77 14.41
CA TYR A 8 -2.02 5.50 13.15
C TYR A 8 -2.64 4.62 12.08
N LEU A 9 -3.78 5.04 11.54
CA LEU A 9 -4.67 4.21 10.75
C LEU A 9 -4.59 4.55 9.26
N ASP A 10 -4.44 3.55 8.41
CA ASP A 10 -4.80 3.71 6.98
C ASP A 10 -6.31 3.93 6.86
N SER A 11 -6.68 5.20 6.79
CA SER A 11 -8.05 5.68 6.73
C SER A 11 -8.52 5.95 5.30
N THR A 12 -7.85 5.43 4.27
CA THR A 12 -8.16 5.68 2.85
C THR A 12 -9.65 5.52 2.50
N PHE A 13 -10.31 4.49 3.03
CA PHE A 13 -11.75 4.26 2.87
C PHE A 13 -12.54 4.37 4.18
N TYR A 14 -12.10 5.20 5.14
CA TYR A 14 -12.86 5.45 6.38
C TYR A 14 -14.05 6.41 6.16
N ASP A 15 -14.97 6.01 5.29
CA ASP A 15 -16.21 6.72 4.94
C ASP A 15 -17.35 5.71 4.70
N PRO A 16 -18.57 5.92 5.26
CA PRO A 16 -19.71 5.02 5.08
C PRO A 16 -20.07 4.65 3.63
N ARG A 17 -19.72 5.46 2.62
CA ARG A 17 -19.87 5.10 1.20
C ARG A 17 -19.17 3.77 0.89
N PHE A 18 -17.99 3.56 1.47
CA PHE A 18 -17.20 2.34 1.35
C PHE A 18 -17.52 1.32 2.46
N TYR A 19 -18.77 1.25 2.96
CA TYR A 19 -19.18 0.40 4.09
C TYR A 19 -18.63 -1.04 4.03
N GLN A 20 -18.72 -1.64 2.85
CA GLN A 20 -18.21 -2.98 2.53
C GLN A 20 -17.56 -2.91 1.16
N ILE A 21 -16.44 -3.60 1.02
CA ILE A 21 -15.76 -3.89 -0.24
C ILE A 21 -15.83 -5.42 -0.42
N PRO A 22 -16.03 -5.96 -1.64
CA PRO A 22 -15.99 -7.40 -1.88
C PRO A 22 -14.63 -7.98 -1.46
N THR A 23 -14.61 -9.21 -0.95
CA THR A 23 -13.37 -9.83 -0.48
C THR A 23 -12.37 -10.04 -1.62
N ARG A 24 -11.11 -10.30 -1.27
CA ARG A 24 -10.01 -10.50 -2.23
C ARG A 24 -10.31 -11.67 -3.17
N GLU A 25 -10.92 -12.72 -2.65
CA GLU A 25 -11.29 -13.96 -3.34
C GLU A 25 -12.43 -13.71 -4.33
N VAL A 26 -13.47 -12.96 -3.92
CA VAL A 26 -14.59 -12.59 -4.81
C VAL A 26 -14.10 -11.68 -5.94
N CYS A 27 -13.21 -10.73 -5.64
CA CYS A 27 -12.57 -9.87 -6.64
C CYS A 27 -11.71 -10.68 -7.62
N LEU A 28 -10.87 -11.58 -7.12
CA LEU A 28 -10.02 -12.46 -7.91
C LEU A 28 -10.85 -13.36 -8.84
N ASN A 29 -11.84 -14.08 -8.30
CA ASN A 29 -12.71 -14.96 -9.07
C ASN A 29 -13.45 -14.20 -10.18
N GLY A 30 -13.98 -13.01 -9.89
CA GLY A 30 -14.64 -12.18 -10.90
C GLY A 30 -13.70 -11.73 -12.04
N ILE A 31 -12.43 -11.42 -11.72
CA ILE A 31 -11.41 -11.12 -12.72
C ILE A 31 -11.07 -12.39 -13.52
N SER A 32 -10.85 -13.51 -12.84
CA SER A 32 -10.40 -14.75 -13.47
C SER A 32 -11.43 -15.32 -14.43
N VAL A 33 -12.70 -15.39 -14.03
CA VAL A 33 -13.81 -15.80 -14.91
C VAL A 33 -13.90 -14.91 -16.16
N LEU A 34 -13.70 -13.59 -16.04
CA LEU A 34 -13.67 -12.70 -17.20
C LEU A 34 -12.48 -13.01 -18.13
N ILE A 35 -11.30 -13.28 -17.56
CA ILE A 35 -10.07 -13.57 -18.31
C ILE A 35 -10.18 -14.93 -19.02
N GLY A 36 -10.54 -15.99 -18.30
CA GLY A 36 -10.70 -17.36 -18.82
C GLY A 36 -11.71 -17.44 -19.96
N ASN A 37 -12.85 -16.77 -19.83
CA ASN A 37 -13.85 -16.65 -20.90
C ASN A 37 -13.37 -15.85 -22.13
N TRP A 38 -12.30 -15.05 -22.00
CA TRP A 38 -11.72 -14.31 -23.12
C TRP A 38 -10.59 -15.09 -23.79
N ILE A 39 -9.57 -15.50 -23.03
CA ILE A 39 -8.35 -16.12 -23.57
C ILE A 39 -8.60 -17.51 -24.15
N SER A 40 -9.64 -18.22 -23.70
CA SER A 40 -10.01 -19.54 -24.22
C SER A 40 -10.58 -19.52 -25.66
N GLN A 41 -11.03 -18.36 -26.16
CA GLN A 41 -11.67 -18.27 -27.47
C GLN A 41 -10.71 -18.49 -28.64
N SER A 42 -9.47 -18.02 -28.54
CA SER A 42 -8.35 -18.36 -29.42
C SER A 42 -7.03 -17.74 -28.90
N PRO A 43 -5.86 -18.17 -29.38
CA PRO A 43 -4.56 -17.56 -29.04
C PRO A 43 -4.46 -16.05 -29.33
N TYR A 44 -5.32 -15.52 -30.20
CA TYR A 44 -5.37 -14.10 -30.56
C TYR A 44 -6.22 -13.25 -29.60
N HIS A 45 -6.93 -13.87 -28.64
CA HIS A 45 -7.66 -13.16 -27.60
C HIS A 45 -6.72 -12.88 -26.42
N VAL A 46 -6.53 -11.60 -26.14
CA VAL A 46 -5.50 -11.10 -25.22
C VAL A 46 -6.11 -10.14 -24.20
N VAL A 47 -5.60 -10.18 -22.97
CA VAL A 47 -6.03 -9.34 -21.84
C VAL A 47 -4.93 -8.36 -21.48
N TRP A 48 -5.32 -7.09 -21.28
CA TRP A 48 -4.48 -6.08 -20.66
C TRP A 48 -5.01 -5.68 -19.28
N LEU A 49 -4.24 -6.01 -18.25
CA LEU A 49 -4.42 -5.55 -16.87
C LEU A 49 -3.83 -4.13 -16.74
N ASN A 50 -4.69 -3.12 -16.76
CA ASN A 50 -4.34 -1.71 -16.58
C ASN A 50 -4.14 -1.38 -15.08
N CYS A 51 -3.05 -1.92 -14.53
CA CYS A 51 -2.61 -1.75 -13.15
C CYS A 51 -2.02 -0.34 -12.93
N LYS A 52 -2.62 0.46 -12.03
CA LYS A 52 -2.20 1.85 -11.79
C LYS A 52 -1.07 2.00 -10.76
N ALA A 53 -1.17 1.36 -9.59
CA ALA A 53 -0.10 1.35 -8.58
C ALA A 53 1.11 0.54 -9.05
N ALA A 54 2.33 0.89 -8.64
CA ALA A 54 3.55 0.15 -9.02
C ALA A 54 3.52 -1.32 -8.55
N TYR A 55 3.08 -1.53 -7.32
CA TYR A 55 3.11 -2.80 -6.59
C TYR A 55 1.72 -3.17 -6.04
N GLY A 56 1.61 -4.38 -5.49
CA GLY A 56 0.42 -4.93 -4.83
C GLY A 56 -0.43 -5.85 -5.71
N TYR A 57 -0.17 -5.87 -7.02
CA TYR A 57 -0.88 -6.73 -7.98
C TYR A 57 -0.23 -8.11 -8.14
N GLU A 58 0.87 -8.38 -7.45
CA GLU A 58 1.65 -9.63 -7.59
C GLU A 58 0.78 -10.85 -7.27
N TYR A 59 -0.03 -10.78 -6.21
CA TYR A 59 -1.03 -11.80 -5.88
C TYR A 59 -2.02 -12.08 -7.02
N LEU A 60 -2.45 -11.04 -7.74
CA LEU A 60 -3.34 -11.22 -8.89
C LEU A 60 -2.58 -11.94 -10.01
N PHE A 61 -1.31 -11.62 -10.23
CA PHE A 61 -0.50 -12.28 -11.24
C PHE A 61 -0.20 -13.74 -10.89
N THR A 62 0.15 -14.06 -9.64
CA THR A 62 0.44 -15.45 -9.24
C THR A 62 -0.80 -16.34 -9.36
N ASN A 63 -1.97 -15.89 -8.88
CA ASN A 63 -3.21 -16.66 -8.97
C ASN A 63 -3.66 -16.85 -10.43
N LEU A 64 -3.61 -15.82 -11.26
CA LEU A 64 -3.95 -15.95 -12.69
C LEU A 64 -2.93 -16.82 -13.46
N GLY A 65 -1.66 -16.76 -13.08
CA GLY A 65 -0.61 -17.58 -13.67
C GLY A 65 -0.74 -19.05 -13.31
N GLU A 66 -1.13 -19.35 -12.08
CA GLU A 66 -1.44 -20.70 -11.60
C GLU A 66 -2.71 -21.25 -12.25
N GLU A 67 -3.82 -20.51 -12.20
CA GLU A 67 -5.13 -20.94 -12.72
C GLU A 67 -5.12 -21.20 -14.24
N PHE A 68 -4.43 -20.36 -15.01
CA PHE A 68 -4.33 -20.52 -16.47
C PHE A 68 -3.03 -21.17 -16.94
N ASN A 69 -2.22 -21.71 -16.01
CA ASN A 69 -0.91 -22.32 -16.29
C ASN A 69 -0.05 -21.47 -17.26
N THR A 70 0.09 -20.19 -16.94
CA THR A 70 0.65 -19.16 -17.83
C THR A 70 1.52 -18.15 -17.08
N ARG A 71 2.13 -17.21 -17.81
CA ARG A 71 2.91 -16.11 -17.23
C ARG A 71 2.39 -14.76 -17.70
N ILE A 72 2.39 -13.79 -16.80
CA ILE A 72 1.90 -12.45 -17.05
C ILE A 72 3.05 -11.60 -17.59
N HIS A 73 2.85 -10.98 -18.76
CA HIS A 73 3.83 -10.09 -19.36
C HIS A 73 3.95 -8.74 -18.60
N VAL A 74 5.15 -8.41 -18.12
CA VAL A 74 5.50 -7.17 -17.43
C VAL A 74 6.71 -6.50 -18.08
N ASN A 75 6.87 -5.17 -17.92
CA ASN A 75 7.98 -4.45 -18.56
C ASN A 75 9.37 -4.90 -18.08
N HIS A 76 9.51 -5.18 -16.77
CA HIS A 76 10.80 -5.50 -16.14
C HIS A 76 10.62 -6.50 -14.99
N LEU A 77 11.60 -7.39 -14.82
CA LEU A 77 11.63 -8.42 -13.77
C LEU A 77 12.59 -8.11 -12.61
N ALA A 78 13.38 -7.04 -12.71
CA ALA A 78 14.49 -6.76 -11.80
C ALA A 78 14.09 -6.70 -10.32
N MET A 79 12.91 -6.13 -10.03
CA MET A 79 12.35 -6.05 -8.68
C MET A 79 12.00 -7.42 -8.06
N PHE A 80 11.66 -8.42 -8.89
CA PHE A 80 11.27 -9.76 -8.44
C PHE A 80 12.46 -10.72 -8.32
N LYS A 81 13.71 -10.29 -8.62
CA LYS A 81 14.91 -11.15 -8.72
C LYS A 81 15.19 -12.02 -7.48
N LYS A 82 14.60 -11.72 -6.33
CA LYS A 82 14.72 -12.46 -5.06
C LYS A 82 13.39 -13.04 -4.54
N MET A 83 12.36 -13.09 -5.39
CA MET A 83 10.99 -13.55 -5.11
C MET A 83 10.60 -14.65 -6.12
N PRO A 84 11.15 -15.88 -6.00
CA PRO A 84 10.91 -16.98 -6.95
C PRO A 84 9.41 -17.32 -7.12
N GLU A 85 8.63 -17.17 -6.04
CA GLU A 85 7.18 -17.37 -5.99
C GLU A 85 6.39 -16.38 -6.84
N ILE A 86 6.97 -15.23 -7.18
CA ILE A 86 6.39 -14.28 -8.15
C ILE A 86 7.02 -14.50 -9.53
N LEU A 87 8.34 -14.68 -9.61
CA LEU A 87 9.08 -14.86 -10.88
C LEU A 87 8.57 -16.01 -11.75
N SER A 88 8.10 -17.10 -11.13
CA SER A 88 7.49 -18.23 -11.83
C SER A 88 6.30 -17.82 -12.70
N TYR A 89 5.56 -16.78 -12.30
CA TYR A 89 4.32 -16.33 -12.93
C TYR A 89 4.42 -15.02 -13.72
N VAL A 90 5.61 -14.41 -13.83
CA VAL A 90 5.83 -13.20 -14.63
C VAL A 90 6.92 -13.37 -15.70
N THR A 91 6.84 -12.61 -16.78
CA THR A 91 7.80 -12.68 -17.89
C THR A 91 7.95 -11.35 -18.63
N THR A 92 9.08 -11.15 -19.32
CA THR A 92 9.24 -10.08 -20.33
C THR A 92 8.91 -10.54 -21.76
N ASP A 93 8.52 -11.80 -21.94
CA ASP A 93 8.05 -12.30 -23.24
C ASP A 93 6.70 -11.67 -23.59
N ARG A 94 6.66 -10.99 -24.74
CA ARG A 94 5.46 -10.30 -25.24
C ARG A 94 4.43 -11.26 -25.84
N ARG A 95 4.76 -12.54 -26.07
CA ARG A 95 3.87 -13.53 -26.71
C ARG A 95 2.77 -14.10 -25.81
N MET A 96 2.63 -13.63 -24.58
CA MET A 96 1.64 -14.12 -23.61
C MET A 96 0.24 -13.58 -23.90
N GLN A 97 -0.81 -14.29 -23.48
CA GLN A 97 -2.20 -13.80 -23.60
C GLN A 97 -2.63 -12.85 -22.47
N ILE A 98 -1.83 -12.69 -21.40
CA ILE A 98 -2.14 -11.80 -20.28
C ILE A 98 -0.96 -10.84 -20.09
N HIS A 99 -1.23 -9.53 -20.17
CA HIS A 99 -0.24 -8.48 -19.97
C HIS A 99 -0.62 -7.57 -18.81
N ALA A 100 0.33 -7.27 -17.94
CA ALA A 100 0.27 -6.17 -16.96
C ALA A 100 1.31 -5.07 -17.28
N CYS A 101 1.77 -5.02 -18.53
CA CYS A 101 2.70 -3.97 -18.97
C CYS A 101 2.05 -2.58 -19.01
N ARG A 102 2.88 -1.57 -18.91
CA ARG A 102 2.51 -0.15 -18.84
C ARG A 102 3.11 0.62 -20.00
N HIS A 103 2.45 1.71 -20.37
CA HIS A 103 3.01 2.70 -21.26
C HIS A 103 4.23 3.36 -20.59
N PRO A 104 5.23 3.81 -21.38
CA PRO A 104 6.18 4.82 -20.95
C PRO A 104 5.45 6.04 -20.36
N LYS A 105 6.09 6.77 -19.45
CA LYS A 105 5.45 7.88 -18.72
C LYS A 105 4.98 9.01 -19.64
N ASP A 106 5.61 9.16 -20.79
CA ASP A 106 5.36 10.23 -21.75
C ASP A 106 4.25 9.85 -22.78
N GLU A 107 3.66 8.66 -22.63
CA GLU A 107 2.74 8.04 -23.59
C GLU A 107 1.32 7.81 -23.03
N GLU A 108 0.79 8.72 -22.21
CA GLU A 108 -0.56 8.59 -21.63
C GLU A 108 -1.71 8.70 -22.66
N PHE A 109 -1.44 9.16 -23.89
CA PHE A 109 -2.44 9.53 -24.89
C PHE A 109 -2.77 8.48 -25.97
N PHE A 110 -2.32 7.22 -25.83
CA PHE A 110 -2.60 6.18 -26.84
C PHE A 110 -4.08 5.76 -26.86
N GLN A 111 -4.86 6.45 -27.69
CA GLN A 111 -6.17 6.00 -28.16
C GLN A 111 -6.00 4.77 -29.07
N GLY A 112 -6.45 3.60 -28.63
CA GLY A 112 -6.59 2.44 -29.52
C GLY A 112 -6.64 1.08 -28.83
N ASN A 113 -7.11 0.07 -29.57
CA ASN A 113 -7.03 -1.34 -29.19
C ASN A 113 -5.58 -1.86 -29.41
N ARG A 114 -4.61 -1.33 -28.66
CA ARG A 114 -3.20 -1.76 -28.70
C ARG A 114 -2.66 -2.01 -27.30
N LEU A 115 -1.73 -2.95 -27.20
CA LEU A 115 -1.02 -3.24 -25.95
C LEU A 115 0.09 -2.21 -25.72
N PRO A 116 0.40 -1.82 -24.47
CA PRO A 116 1.47 -0.86 -24.20
C PRO A 116 2.87 -1.31 -24.63
N CYS A 117 3.07 -2.62 -24.82
CA CYS A 117 4.32 -3.19 -25.33
C CYS A 117 4.38 -3.30 -26.87
N GLY A 118 3.37 -2.80 -27.58
CA GLY A 118 3.30 -2.82 -29.04
C GLY A 118 3.19 -4.22 -29.66
N CYS A 119 2.83 -5.25 -28.88
CA CYS A 119 2.78 -6.62 -29.39
C CYS A 119 1.65 -6.82 -30.41
N THR A 120 1.95 -7.62 -31.44
CA THR A 120 1.05 -8.12 -32.49
C THR A 120 1.24 -9.63 -32.61
N ALA A 121 0.31 -10.34 -33.25
CA ALA A 121 0.49 -11.77 -33.50
C ALA A 121 1.65 -12.03 -34.50
N PRO A 122 2.36 -13.16 -34.41
CA PRO A 122 3.51 -13.46 -35.28
C PRO A 122 3.17 -13.63 -36.77
N ASP A 123 1.92 -13.99 -37.06
CA ASP A 123 1.35 -14.19 -38.40
C ASP A 123 0.72 -12.91 -38.99
N GLY A 124 0.77 -11.79 -38.26
CA GLY A 124 0.11 -10.54 -38.64
C GLY A 124 -1.39 -10.45 -38.28
N THR A 125 -1.98 -11.50 -37.70
CA THR A 125 -3.39 -11.50 -37.30
C THR A 125 -3.65 -10.44 -36.21
N PRO A 126 -4.67 -9.57 -36.36
CA PRO A 126 -4.98 -8.57 -35.33
C PRO A 126 -5.39 -9.20 -33.99
N LEU A 127 -4.72 -8.79 -32.90
CA LEU A 127 -5.06 -9.23 -31.55
C LEU A 127 -6.41 -8.65 -31.10
N ARG A 128 -7.24 -9.50 -30.49
CA ARG A 128 -8.51 -9.13 -29.88
C ARG A 128 -8.27 -8.80 -28.41
N ILE A 129 -8.04 -7.53 -28.13
CA ILE A 129 -7.63 -7.05 -26.80
C ILE A 129 -8.86 -6.60 -26.00
N ILE A 130 -8.97 -7.06 -24.75
CA ILE A 130 -9.77 -6.38 -23.72
C ILE A 130 -8.86 -5.71 -22.68
N SER A 131 -9.27 -4.55 -22.18
CA SER A 131 -8.65 -3.88 -21.05
C SER A 131 -9.46 -4.11 -19.78
N ILE A 132 -8.78 -4.49 -18.69
CA ILE A 132 -9.37 -4.64 -17.36
C ILE A 132 -8.61 -3.69 -16.43
N LYS A 133 -9.31 -2.74 -15.81
CA LYS A 133 -8.74 -1.81 -14.82
C LYS A 133 -9.18 -2.21 -13.40
N PRO A 134 -8.33 -2.86 -12.60
CA PRO A 134 -8.65 -3.18 -11.21
C PRO A 134 -8.64 -1.89 -10.37
N SER A 135 -9.71 -1.63 -9.62
CA SER A 135 -9.93 -0.36 -8.90
C SER A 135 -11.10 -0.48 -7.93
N THR A 136 -11.03 0.15 -6.75
CA THR A 136 -12.13 0.13 -5.75
C THR A 136 -13.01 1.38 -5.77
N MET A 137 -12.47 2.56 -6.08
CA MET A 137 -13.18 3.85 -5.95
C MET A 137 -14.59 3.85 -6.55
N TRP A 138 -14.69 3.43 -7.81
CA TRP A 138 -15.95 3.39 -8.58
C TRP A 138 -16.98 2.41 -8.03
N PHE A 139 -16.57 1.43 -7.22
CA PHE A 139 -17.46 0.44 -6.64
C PHE A 139 -18.15 0.98 -5.38
N GLY A 140 -17.44 1.75 -4.55
CA GLY A 140 -18.00 2.41 -3.36
C GLY A 140 -18.95 3.57 -3.67
N GLU A 141 -18.85 4.15 -4.87
CA GLU A 141 -19.79 5.17 -5.37
C GLU A 141 -21.15 4.58 -5.80
N ARG A 142 -21.29 3.25 -5.85
CA ARG A 142 -22.53 2.58 -6.32
C ARG A 142 -23.52 2.37 -5.19
N THR A 143 -24.75 2.83 -5.38
CA THR A 143 -25.91 2.54 -4.53
C THR A 143 -26.32 1.06 -4.51
N LYS A 144 -26.00 0.29 -5.56
CA LYS A 144 -26.21 -1.17 -5.62
C LYS A 144 -24.89 -1.91 -5.86
N LYS A 145 -24.41 -2.60 -4.83
CA LYS A 145 -23.23 -3.48 -4.88
C LYS A 145 -23.66 -4.81 -5.50
N THR A 146 -23.41 -4.95 -6.80
CA THR A 146 -23.78 -6.15 -7.57
C THR A 146 -22.53 -6.87 -8.06
N ASN A 147 -22.32 -6.96 -9.37
CA ASN A 147 -21.14 -7.59 -9.95
C ASN A 147 -19.87 -6.76 -9.65
N VAL A 148 -18.80 -7.46 -9.29
CA VAL A 148 -17.44 -6.90 -9.12
C VAL A 148 -16.82 -6.48 -10.45
N ILE A 149 -17.29 -7.03 -11.56
CA ILE A 149 -16.96 -6.62 -12.92
C ILE A 149 -18.05 -5.68 -13.47
N ILE A 150 -17.63 -4.59 -14.10
CA ILE A 150 -18.49 -3.80 -15.00
C ILE A 150 -17.82 -3.61 -16.36
N LYS A 151 -18.63 -3.59 -17.41
CA LYS A 151 -18.22 -3.18 -18.76
C LYS A 151 -18.39 -1.66 -18.88
N THR A 152 -17.34 -0.96 -19.31
CA THR A 152 -17.32 0.52 -19.47
C THR A 152 -17.07 0.98 -20.90
N GLY A 153 -16.80 0.06 -21.82
CA GLY A 153 -16.66 0.31 -23.25
C GLY A 153 -16.74 -1.01 -24.03
N ALA A 154 -16.65 -0.97 -25.36
CA ALA A 154 -16.78 -2.16 -26.20
C ALA A 154 -15.81 -3.29 -25.80
N SER A 155 -14.56 -2.93 -25.53
CA SER A 155 -13.42 -3.77 -25.13
C SER A 155 -12.85 -3.40 -23.74
N SER A 156 -13.59 -2.65 -22.92
CA SER A 156 -13.06 -2.10 -21.67
C SER A 156 -13.91 -2.44 -20.45
N PHE A 157 -13.26 -2.89 -19.40
CA PHE A 157 -13.86 -3.35 -18.16
C PHE A 157 -13.17 -2.73 -16.94
N ARG A 158 -13.92 -2.61 -15.84
CA ARG A 158 -13.38 -2.30 -14.52
C ARG A 158 -13.72 -3.45 -13.58
N ALA A 159 -12.74 -3.84 -12.79
CA ALA A 159 -12.87 -4.88 -11.78
C ALA A 159 -12.71 -4.28 -10.39
N CYS A 160 -13.50 -4.74 -9.43
CA CYS A 160 -13.27 -4.40 -8.03
C CYS A 160 -11.95 -5.06 -7.59
N PHE A 161 -11.07 -4.29 -6.97
CA PHE A 161 -9.81 -4.77 -6.39
C PHE A 161 -9.31 -3.69 -5.43
N SER A 162 -9.06 -4.06 -4.17
CA SER A 162 -8.66 -3.12 -3.12
C SER A 162 -7.31 -3.44 -2.53
N PHE A 163 -6.59 -2.37 -2.16
CA PHE A 163 -5.38 -2.41 -1.35
C PHE A 163 -5.63 -2.03 0.11
N HIS A 164 -6.84 -1.54 0.41
CA HIS A 164 -7.20 -0.93 1.69
C HIS A 164 -8.50 -1.55 2.21
N SER A 165 -8.61 -1.67 3.53
CA SER A 165 -9.81 -2.16 4.20
C SER A 165 -11.01 -1.25 3.98
N SER A 166 -12.20 -1.85 3.93
CA SER A 166 -13.49 -1.15 3.90
C SER A 166 -13.82 -0.49 5.23
N TYR A 167 -14.81 0.39 5.23
CA TYR A 167 -15.22 1.10 6.44
C TYR A 167 -15.73 0.15 7.55
N SER A 168 -16.41 -0.96 7.22
CA SER A 168 -16.81 -1.96 8.23
C SER A 168 -15.63 -2.74 8.79
N GLU A 169 -14.67 -3.15 7.95
CA GLU A 169 -13.43 -3.83 8.39
C GLU A 169 -12.57 -2.90 9.27
N LEU A 170 -12.44 -1.62 8.91
CA LEU A 170 -11.76 -0.62 9.74
C LEU A 170 -12.49 -0.42 11.07
N LYS A 171 -13.82 -0.39 11.09
CA LYS A 171 -14.61 -0.30 12.32
C LYS A 171 -14.47 -1.54 13.20
N ASP A 172 -14.49 -2.74 12.62
CA ASP A 172 -14.31 -3.99 13.35
C ASP A 172 -12.92 -4.07 13.99
N PHE A 173 -11.87 -3.80 13.20
CA PHE A 173 -10.49 -3.70 13.65
C PHE A 173 -10.33 -2.72 14.83
N LEU A 174 -10.89 -1.51 14.73
CA LEU A 174 -10.84 -0.53 15.82
C LEU A 174 -11.69 -0.96 17.04
N SER A 175 -12.84 -1.62 16.84
CA SER A 175 -13.69 -2.16 17.91
C SER A 175 -13.03 -3.31 18.67
N TYR A 176 -12.14 -4.04 18.01
CA TYR A 176 -11.31 -5.09 18.60
C TYR A 176 -10.10 -4.51 19.36
N LEU A 177 -9.42 -3.50 18.79
CA LEU A 177 -8.24 -2.88 19.43
C LEU A 177 -8.57 -1.93 20.59
N ARG A 178 -9.69 -1.20 20.50
CA ARG A 178 -10.17 -0.19 21.48
C ARG A 178 -9.07 0.76 22.00
N PRO A 179 -8.30 1.42 21.12
CA PRO A 179 -7.19 2.27 21.52
C PRO A 179 -7.67 3.55 22.24
N VAL A 180 -6.77 4.23 22.94
CA VAL A 180 -7.07 5.54 23.56
C VAL A 180 -7.15 6.65 22.50
N ASN A 181 -6.26 6.64 21.51
CA ASN A 181 -6.19 7.64 20.44
C ASN A 181 -6.13 6.96 19.07
N ILE A 182 -6.75 7.59 18.06
CA ILE A 182 -6.68 7.14 16.67
C ILE A 182 -6.39 8.36 15.79
N TYR A 183 -5.39 8.25 14.93
CA TYR A 183 -4.95 9.29 14.01
C TYR A 183 -5.09 8.78 12.56
N PRO A 184 -5.86 9.48 11.69
CA PRO A 184 -5.96 9.11 10.28
C PRO A 184 -4.65 9.44 9.56
N SER A 185 -4.03 8.45 8.91
CA SER A 185 -2.85 8.64 8.05
C SER A 185 -3.21 9.19 6.66
N VAL A 186 -4.48 9.07 6.24
CA VAL A 186 -4.99 9.51 4.93
C VAL A 186 -6.36 10.18 5.11
N ILE A 187 -6.58 11.32 4.45
CA ILE A 187 -7.91 11.95 4.40
C ILE A 187 -8.69 11.32 3.23
N PRO A 188 -9.86 10.69 3.45
CA PRO A 188 -10.68 10.13 2.37
C PRO A 188 -11.10 11.17 1.34
N LEU A 189 -11.23 10.76 0.09
CA LEU A 189 -11.68 11.65 -1.00
C LEU A 189 -13.07 12.23 -0.71
N GLY A 190 -13.15 13.57 -0.69
CA GLY A 190 -14.39 14.30 -0.38
C GLY A 190 -14.71 14.39 1.12
N ARG A 191 -13.71 14.25 2.00
CA ARG A 191 -13.81 14.51 3.44
C ARG A 191 -12.73 15.47 3.92
N THR A 192 -12.95 16.04 5.10
CA THR A 192 -11.99 16.85 5.85
C THR A 192 -11.34 16.05 6.99
N LEU A 193 -10.15 16.46 7.42
CA LEU A 193 -9.49 15.88 8.60
C LEU A 193 -10.37 15.94 9.85
N THR A 194 -11.12 17.04 10.02
CA THR A 194 -11.99 17.27 11.18
C THR A 194 -13.12 16.25 11.26
N GLU A 195 -13.86 16.02 10.16
CA GLU A 195 -14.94 15.02 10.09
C GLU A 195 -14.40 13.62 10.41
N VAL A 196 -13.30 13.22 9.77
CA VAL A 196 -12.70 11.89 9.93
C VAL A 196 -12.24 11.70 11.38
N THR A 197 -11.63 12.72 11.98
CA THR A 197 -11.20 12.69 13.39
C THR A 197 -12.40 12.60 14.33
N GLN A 198 -13.50 13.31 14.07
CA GLN A 198 -14.73 13.19 14.85
C GLN A 198 -15.34 11.78 14.75
N MET A 199 -15.38 11.20 13.55
CA MET A 199 -15.85 9.83 13.33
C MET A 199 -14.96 8.77 13.98
N LEU A 200 -13.64 8.99 14.05
CA LEU A 200 -12.69 8.08 14.70
C LEU A 200 -12.75 8.17 16.23
N LYS A 201 -13.01 9.35 16.81
CA LYS A 201 -13.18 9.53 18.26
C LYS A 201 -14.28 8.63 18.85
N LEU A 202 -15.32 8.32 18.09
CA LEU A 202 -16.39 7.39 18.48
C LEU A 202 -15.92 5.93 18.64
N MET A 203 -14.72 5.61 18.15
CA MET A 203 -14.09 4.29 18.23
C MET A 203 -12.96 4.23 19.27
N CYS A 204 -12.59 5.36 19.87
CA CYS A 204 -11.67 5.40 21.01
C CYS A 204 -12.35 4.85 22.27
N ARG A 205 -11.58 4.25 23.19
CA ARG A 205 -12.11 3.96 24.53
C ARG A 205 -12.31 5.25 25.32
N ASN A 206 -13.42 5.36 26.05
CA ASN A 206 -13.61 6.45 27.00
C ASN A 206 -12.49 6.43 28.05
N GLN A 207 -11.91 7.60 28.34
CA GLN A 207 -11.07 7.79 29.53
C GLN A 207 -11.97 7.92 30.77
N SER A 208 -12.72 6.86 31.09
CA SER A 208 -13.24 6.70 32.44
C SER A 208 -12.14 6.08 33.27
N ASP A 209 -11.65 6.89 34.20
CA ASP A 209 -10.84 6.50 35.34
C ASP A 209 -9.38 6.04 35.12
N GLN A 210 -8.54 6.72 35.91
CA GLN A 210 -7.30 6.28 36.55
C GLN A 210 -5.94 6.38 35.84
N ALA A 211 -5.02 6.78 36.73
CA ALA A 211 -3.58 6.57 36.75
C ALA A 211 -2.77 7.22 35.61
N ALA A 212 -1.96 8.21 36.00
CA ALA A 212 -0.81 8.64 35.23
C ALA A 212 0.06 7.41 34.90
N PHE A 213 0.16 7.06 33.61
CA PHE A 213 0.99 5.97 33.14
C PHE A 213 2.46 6.29 33.44
N ILE A 214 2.99 5.71 34.53
CA ILE A 214 4.41 5.80 34.86
C ILE A 214 5.17 4.98 33.82
N TYR A 215 5.84 5.68 32.91
CA TYR A 215 6.75 5.09 31.94
C TYR A 215 7.81 4.28 32.68
N LYS A 216 7.75 2.95 32.57
CA LYS A 216 8.85 2.06 32.95
C LYS A 216 9.79 1.96 31.75
N PRO A 217 11.01 2.55 31.81
CA PRO A 217 11.98 2.36 30.74
C PRO A 217 12.25 0.87 30.53
N LEU A 218 12.36 0.47 29.27
CA LEU A 218 12.88 -0.84 28.91
C LEU A 218 14.29 -0.94 29.52
N GLY A 219 14.47 -1.91 30.42
CA GLY A 219 15.68 -2.00 31.25
C GLY A 219 16.95 -2.09 30.41
N VAL A 220 18.08 -1.65 31.00
CA VAL A 220 19.38 -1.64 30.31
C VAL A 220 19.67 -3.01 29.70
N LEU A 221 19.94 -3.01 28.39
CA LEU A 221 20.20 -4.22 27.63
C LEU A 221 21.38 -4.97 28.27
N LYS A 222 21.13 -6.15 28.86
CA LYS A 222 22.19 -6.97 29.46
C LYS A 222 23.11 -7.49 28.36
N ARG A 223 24.19 -6.76 28.08
CA ARG A 223 25.35 -7.26 27.34
C ARG A 223 25.96 -8.40 28.15
N ASN A 224 25.64 -9.65 27.81
CA ASN A 224 26.42 -10.79 28.28
C ASN A 224 27.85 -10.58 27.78
N ARG A 225 28.81 -10.43 28.71
CA ARG A 225 30.23 -10.51 28.38
C ARG A 225 30.51 -11.94 27.93
N VAL A 226 30.53 -12.15 26.61
CA VAL A 226 31.15 -13.33 26.03
C VAL A 226 32.62 -13.32 26.46
N GLN A 227 33.02 -14.28 27.27
CA GLN A 227 34.43 -14.52 27.51
C GLN A 227 35.04 -14.95 26.17
N ARG A 228 36.01 -14.19 25.68
CA ARG A 228 36.76 -14.56 24.47
C ARG A 228 37.62 -15.79 24.79
N PRO A 229 37.49 -16.91 24.06
CA PRO A 229 38.55 -17.91 24.03
C PRO A 229 39.80 -17.29 23.39
N THR A 230 40.98 -17.60 23.94
CA THR A 230 42.27 -17.16 23.40
C THR A 230 42.73 -18.08 22.26
N GLN A 231 43.02 -17.46 21.10
CA GLN A 231 43.73 -18.03 19.93
C GLN A 231 42.94 -19.13 19.17
N ASP A 232 43.09 -19.32 17.85
CA ASP A 232 44.14 -18.82 16.94
C ASP A 232 43.63 -18.57 15.49
N SER A 233 44.37 -17.75 14.74
CA SER A 233 44.49 -17.60 13.26
C SER A 233 43.30 -17.85 12.31
N GLY A 234 42.94 -16.84 11.49
CA GLY A 234 42.27 -17.07 10.18
C GLY A 234 41.36 -15.94 9.64
N SER A 235 41.91 -15.07 8.79
CA SER A 235 41.29 -14.13 7.81
C SER A 235 39.76 -14.05 7.70
N ASP A 236 39.19 -12.84 7.85
CA ASP A 236 38.55 -12.09 6.76
C ASP A 236 38.05 -10.69 7.23
N ASP A 237 38.15 -9.69 6.35
CA ASP A 237 38.20 -8.27 6.74
C ASP A 237 36.83 -7.59 7.00
N GLU A 238 36.81 -6.88 8.14
CA GLU A 238 36.22 -5.55 8.42
C GLU A 238 35.08 -5.01 7.52
N LEU A 239 33.86 -4.90 8.09
CA LEU A 239 32.74 -4.14 7.49
C LEU A 239 32.18 -3.00 8.36
N PHE A 240 32.51 -2.93 9.66
CA PHE A 240 31.98 -1.91 10.58
C PHE A 240 33.01 -1.49 11.63
N ASP A 241 34.01 -0.73 11.20
CA ASP A 241 34.92 -0.07 12.15
C ASP A 241 34.40 1.33 12.56
N GLY A 242 34.58 1.64 13.84
CA GLY A 242 33.66 2.48 14.61
C GLY A 242 33.56 3.98 14.30
N LEU A 243 32.34 4.50 14.42
CA LEU A 243 32.08 5.88 14.87
C LEU A 243 30.95 5.89 15.93
N ASP A 244 31.33 5.61 17.19
CA ASP A 244 30.46 5.77 18.36
C ASP A 244 30.19 7.26 18.66
N VAL A 245 29.13 7.83 18.07
CA VAL A 245 28.71 9.22 18.35
C VAL A 245 27.79 9.27 19.58
N ALA A 246 28.35 9.08 20.77
CA ALA A 246 27.62 9.23 22.02
C ALA A 246 27.31 10.73 22.33
N PRO A 247 26.06 11.08 22.71
CA PRO A 247 25.71 12.49 22.97
C PRO A 247 26.24 12.97 24.32
N VAL A 248 27.19 13.91 24.29
CA VAL A 248 27.78 14.50 25.50
C VAL A 248 26.79 15.46 26.19
N ARG A 249 26.21 15.03 27.31
CA ARG A 249 25.48 15.92 28.24
C ARG A 249 26.47 16.80 29.01
N LYS A 250 26.56 18.11 28.70
CA LYS A 250 27.17 19.09 29.60
C LYS A 250 26.16 19.56 30.66
N LYS A 251 26.52 19.40 31.94
CA LYS A 251 25.89 20.08 33.09
C LYS A 251 26.62 21.40 33.35
N MET A 252 25.86 22.49 33.39
CA MET A 252 26.09 23.77 34.10
C MET A 252 24.68 24.37 34.18
N GLY A 253 24.15 24.89 35.28
CA GLY A 253 24.76 25.41 36.51
C GLY A 253 24.05 26.74 36.78
N LEU A 254 23.07 26.76 37.69
CA LEU A 254 22.27 27.98 37.96
C LEU A 254 23.17 29.10 38.49
N ASN A 255 22.83 30.34 38.12
CA ASN A 255 22.79 31.45 39.08
C ASN A 255 21.73 32.48 38.67
N HIS A 256 21.12 33.11 39.67
CA HIS A 256 20.02 34.07 39.56
C HIS A 256 20.54 35.52 39.52
N GLU A 257 19.80 36.41 38.83
CA GLU A 257 19.47 37.83 39.12
C GLU A 257 19.02 38.48 37.80
N VAL A 258 17.80 38.98 37.55
CA VAL A 258 16.75 39.69 38.30
C VAL A 258 17.00 41.19 38.51
N LYS A 259 16.68 42.01 37.47
CA LYS A 259 15.68 43.11 37.56
C LYS A 259 15.51 43.92 36.25
N LYS A 260 14.22 44.19 35.91
CA LYS A 260 13.56 45.45 35.48
C LYS A 260 14.22 46.37 34.40
N GLU A 261 13.51 47.15 33.57
CA GLU A 261 12.08 47.35 33.20
C GLU A 261 12.03 48.48 32.14
N LYS A 262 10.89 48.66 31.44
CA LYS A 262 10.47 49.80 30.56
C LYS A 262 10.75 49.77 29.04
N SER A 263 9.64 49.64 28.29
CA SER A 263 9.30 50.36 27.04
C SER A 263 9.04 51.86 27.32
N PRO A 264 8.83 52.80 26.35
CA PRO A 264 8.39 52.63 24.95
C PRO A 264 9.22 53.51 23.93
N GLU A 265 8.82 53.91 22.70
CA GLU A 265 7.55 53.84 21.94
C GLU A 265 7.78 53.76 20.39
N ARG A 266 6.96 54.49 19.59
CA ARG A 266 6.82 54.53 18.11
C ARG A 266 7.92 55.31 17.35
N THR A 267 8.14 54.98 16.08
CA THR A 267 7.69 55.82 14.91
C THR A 267 7.94 55.17 13.54
N ALA A 268 7.14 55.60 12.55
CA ALA A 268 7.29 55.51 11.10
C ALA A 268 6.52 56.73 10.51
N PRO A 269 6.58 57.07 9.21
CA PRO A 269 7.42 56.58 8.09
C PRO A 269 8.30 57.74 7.54
N PRO A 270 8.68 57.84 6.23
CA PRO A 270 7.77 57.96 5.08
C PRO A 270 7.82 56.80 4.08
#